data_AF-A0A0P7IWK8-F1
#
_entry.id   AF-A0A0P7IWK8-F1
#
_cell.length_a   1.000
_cell.length_b   1.000
_cell.length_c   1.000
_cell.angle_alpha   90.00
_cell.angle_beta   90.00
_cell.angle_gamma   90.00
#
_symmetry.space_group_name_H-M   'P 1'
#
loop_
_entity.id
_entity.type
_entity.pdbx_description
1 polymer ?
#
loop_
_entity_poly.entity_id
_entity_poly.type
_entity_poly.pdbx_seq_one_letter_code
_entity_poly.pdbx_strand_id
1 'polypeptide(L)'
;MASEEKRVAKLKSVLEKLTGGKNVQNRQLRSLLGEEAYARFEDDWQQQIELREVLENKPKEVLKYEKLLKQATFTYVKAETASQQGRHKIARELLDKSDAQFCRVAEYLAENVVGNPSLEGWFDRNVHFDASNTPHSCPDDFPCVVTSRGTRNRGGGLLRLRRSKRQVKIDAIERELDKLVDGEIRESDILQRIASKKALRKLASN
;
A
#
# COMPACT_ATOMS: atom_id res chain seq x y z
N MET A 1 -9.80 -17.14 32.04
CA MET A 1 -8.72 -16.84 33.03
C MET A 1 -7.41 -17.57 32.69
N ALA A 2 -6.95 -18.62 33.40
CA ALA A 2 -5.57 -19.14 33.26
C ALA A 2 -5.19 -19.77 31.88
N SER A 3 -6.16 -20.21 31.08
CA SER A 3 -5.90 -20.75 29.73
C SER A 3 -5.75 -19.65 28.68
N GLU A 4 -6.56 -18.58 28.80
CA GLU A 4 -6.54 -17.43 27.89
C GLU A 4 -5.32 -16.55 28.14
N GLU A 5 -4.96 -16.30 29.39
CA GLU A 5 -3.71 -15.58 29.73
C GLU A 5 -2.48 -16.26 29.11
N LYS A 6 -2.43 -17.60 29.16
CA LYS A 6 -1.37 -18.40 28.51
C LYS A 6 -1.41 -18.29 26.99
N ARG A 7 -2.61 -18.22 26.39
CA ARG A 7 -2.77 -18.02 24.93
C ARG A 7 -2.31 -16.62 24.52
N VAL A 8 -2.70 -15.58 25.26
CA VAL A 8 -2.28 -14.19 25.06
C VAL A 8 -0.77 -14.06 25.17
N ALA A 9 -0.15 -14.64 26.20
CA ALA A 9 1.31 -14.63 26.35
C ALA A 9 2.03 -15.28 25.15
N LYS A 10 1.50 -16.41 24.64
CA LYS A 10 2.02 -17.06 23.43
C LYS A 10 1.86 -16.19 22.19
N LEU A 11 0.70 -15.56 21.99
CA LEU A 11 0.45 -14.66 20.86
C LEU A 11 1.40 -13.47 20.89
N LYS A 12 1.62 -12.83 22.05
CA LYS A 12 2.60 -11.74 22.22
C LYS A 12 4.03 -12.19 21.90
N SER A 13 4.45 -13.37 22.40
CA SER A 13 5.77 -13.92 22.08
C SER A 13 5.96 -14.20 20.58
N VAL A 14 4.92 -14.68 19.89
CA VAL A 14 4.96 -14.90 18.44
C VAL A 14 4.97 -13.58 17.68
N LEU A 15 4.23 -12.58 18.14
CA LEU A 15 4.25 -11.22 17.59
C LEU A 15 5.65 -10.63 17.66
N GLU A 16 6.30 -10.66 18.83
CA GLU A 16 7.69 -10.21 19.02
C GLU A 16 8.68 -10.91 18.08
N LYS A 17 8.49 -12.22 17.83
CA LYS A 17 9.33 -12.95 16.87
C LYS A 17 9.14 -12.43 15.45
N LEU A 18 7.89 -12.20 15.03
CA LEU A 18 7.57 -11.71 13.69
C LEU A 18 8.03 -10.27 13.47
N THR A 19 7.85 -9.38 14.46
CA THR A 19 8.33 -8.00 14.42
C THR A 19 9.85 -7.94 14.44
N GLY A 20 10.50 -8.83 15.20
CA GLY A 20 11.95 -9.08 15.17
C GLY A 20 12.46 -9.78 13.90
N GLY A 21 11.60 -9.97 12.90
CA GLY A 21 11.97 -10.47 11.59
C GLY A 21 12.10 -11.99 11.45
N LYS A 22 11.84 -12.75 12.52
CA LYS A 22 11.87 -14.22 12.52
C LYS A 22 10.63 -14.79 11.83
N ASN A 23 10.77 -15.99 11.27
CA ASN A 23 9.66 -16.70 10.65
C ASN A 23 8.91 -17.58 11.67
N VAL A 24 7.61 -17.76 11.44
CA VAL A 24 6.72 -18.62 12.25
C VAL A 24 6.02 -19.59 11.32
N GLN A 25 6.05 -20.88 11.67
CA GLN A 25 5.42 -21.92 10.86
C GLN A 25 3.89 -21.76 10.82
N ASN A 26 3.27 -22.01 9.66
CA ASN A 26 1.82 -21.85 9.50
C ASN A 26 1.03 -22.80 10.43
N ARG A 27 1.54 -24.01 10.67
CA ARG A 27 0.93 -24.95 11.64
C ARG A 27 0.87 -24.37 13.05
N GLN A 28 1.94 -23.72 13.49
CA GLN A 28 1.99 -23.05 14.80
C GLN A 28 1.00 -21.88 14.84
N LEU A 29 0.93 -21.09 13.76
CA LEU A 29 0.00 -19.97 13.66
C LEU A 29 -1.47 -20.44 13.73
N ARG A 30 -1.82 -21.48 12.97
CA ARG A 30 -3.17 -22.08 12.97
C ARG A 30 -3.58 -22.56 14.36
N SER A 31 -2.68 -23.24 15.06
CA SER A 31 -2.94 -23.71 16.44
C SER A 31 -3.16 -22.56 17.43
N LEU A 32 -2.60 -21.38 17.21
CA LEU A 32 -2.72 -20.24 18.12
C LEU A 32 -3.94 -19.36 17.82
N LEU A 33 -4.22 -19.14 16.53
CA LEU A 33 -5.35 -18.33 16.06
C LEU A 33 -6.68 -19.09 16.14
N GLY A 34 -6.67 -20.42 16.03
CA GLY A 34 -7.89 -21.19 15.82
C GLY A 34 -8.35 -21.14 14.36
N GLU A 35 -9.35 -21.95 14.01
CA GLU A 35 -9.76 -22.15 12.61
C GLU A 35 -10.32 -20.87 11.97
N GLU A 36 -11.20 -20.14 12.65
CA GLU A 36 -11.84 -18.95 12.08
C GLU A 36 -10.84 -17.81 11.80
N ALA A 37 -9.98 -17.48 12.77
CA ALA A 37 -9.01 -16.41 12.59
C ALA A 37 -7.88 -16.82 11.62
N TYR A 38 -7.55 -18.12 11.55
CA TYR A 38 -6.62 -18.62 10.55
C TYR A 38 -7.21 -18.59 9.13
N ALA A 39 -8.49 -18.91 8.94
CA ALA A 39 -9.16 -18.79 7.64
C ALA A 39 -9.13 -17.35 7.12
N ARG A 40 -9.44 -16.36 7.99
CA ARG A 40 -9.31 -14.93 7.63
C ARG A 40 -7.89 -14.54 7.21
N PHE A 41 -6.87 -15.09 7.87
CA PHE A 41 -5.48 -14.90 7.47
C PHE A 41 -5.19 -15.47 6.07
N GLU A 42 -5.76 -16.63 5.73
CA GLU A 42 -5.60 -17.23 4.40
C GLU A 42 -6.29 -16.39 3.33
N ASP A 43 -7.47 -15.86 3.60
CA ASP A 43 -8.18 -14.94 2.71
C ASP A 43 -7.38 -13.64 2.47
N ASP A 44 -6.88 -13.02 3.53
CA ASP A 44 -6.02 -11.83 3.44
C ASP A 44 -4.75 -12.13 2.63
N TRP A 45 -4.17 -13.32 2.80
CA TRP A 45 -3.00 -13.73 2.03
C TRP A 45 -3.34 -14.00 0.55
N GLN A 46 -4.53 -14.53 0.27
CA GLN A 46 -5.01 -14.76 -1.08
C GLN A 46 -5.24 -13.44 -1.83
N GLN A 47 -5.86 -12.44 -1.19
CA GLN A 47 -5.97 -11.08 -1.75
C GLN A 47 -4.61 -10.48 -2.09
N GLN A 48 -3.59 -10.77 -1.28
CA GLN A 48 -2.22 -10.34 -1.52
C GLN A 48 -1.57 -11.06 -2.72
N ILE A 49 -1.95 -12.31 -3.01
CA ILE A 49 -1.53 -13.02 -4.22
C ILE A 49 -2.19 -12.36 -5.44
N GLU A 50 -3.50 -12.16 -5.41
CA GLU A 50 -4.26 -11.50 -6.49
C GLU A 50 -3.71 -10.11 -6.80
N LEU A 51 -3.39 -9.31 -5.77
CA LEU A 51 -2.75 -8.01 -5.96
C LEU A 51 -1.40 -8.12 -6.71
N ARG A 52 -0.61 -9.18 -6.46
CA ARG A 52 0.66 -9.39 -7.17
C ARG A 52 0.42 -9.75 -8.64
N GLU A 53 -0.60 -10.56 -8.93
CA GLU A 53 -0.99 -10.89 -10.30
C GLU A 53 -1.50 -9.66 -11.06
N VAL A 54 -2.28 -8.80 -10.41
CA VAL A 54 -2.70 -7.50 -10.97
C VAL A 54 -1.48 -6.65 -11.29
N LEU A 55 -0.53 -6.54 -10.36
CA LEU A 55 0.68 -5.73 -10.55
C LEU A 55 1.60 -6.26 -11.66
N GLU A 56 1.58 -7.56 -11.93
CA GLU A 56 2.30 -8.20 -13.03
C GLU A 56 1.63 -7.90 -14.38
N ASN A 57 0.29 -7.88 -14.42
CA ASN A 57 -0.51 -7.66 -15.60
C ASN A 57 -0.97 -6.20 -15.74
N LYS A 58 -0.04 -5.32 -16.16
CA LYS A 58 -0.34 -3.90 -16.38
C LYS A 58 -1.43 -3.68 -17.45
N PRO A 59 -2.40 -2.77 -17.21
CA PRO A 59 -3.33 -2.32 -18.24
C PRO A 59 -2.61 -1.74 -19.47
N LYS A 60 -3.23 -1.88 -20.65
CA LYS A 60 -2.65 -1.41 -21.92
C LYS A 60 -2.43 0.11 -21.90
N GLU A 61 -3.28 0.82 -21.19
CA GLU A 61 -3.26 2.27 -21.02
C GLU A 61 -1.99 2.71 -20.30
N VAL A 62 -1.66 2.00 -19.21
CA VAL A 62 -0.46 2.22 -18.38
C VAL A 62 0.80 1.88 -19.18
N LEU A 63 0.80 0.78 -19.94
CA LEU A 63 1.92 0.40 -20.81
C LEU A 63 2.18 1.44 -21.90
N LYS A 64 1.13 1.96 -22.52
CA LYS A 64 1.24 3.00 -23.55
C LYS A 64 1.75 4.31 -22.96
N TYR A 65 1.26 4.72 -21.79
CA TYR A 65 1.81 5.86 -21.06
C TYR A 65 3.31 5.71 -20.80
N GLU A 66 3.73 4.56 -20.24
CA GLU A 66 5.13 4.32 -19.87
C GLU A 66 6.05 4.41 -21.10
N LYS A 67 5.57 3.95 -22.26
CA LYS A 67 6.28 4.09 -23.54
C LYS A 67 6.41 5.56 -23.98
N LEU A 68 5.34 6.35 -23.88
CA LEU A 68 5.36 7.77 -24.23
C LEU A 68 6.31 8.56 -23.32
N LEU A 69 6.22 8.36 -22.00
CA LEU A 69 7.08 9.01 -21.02
C LEU A 69 8.55 8.66 -21.24
N LYS A 70 8.86 7.40 -21.54
CA LYS A 70 10.22 6.95 -21.84
C LYS A 70 10.77 7.62 -23.10
N GLN A 71 9.95 7.78 -24.14
CA GLN A 71 10.35 8.46 -25.37
C GLN A 71 10.65 9.95 -25.13
N ALA A 72 9.76 10.66 -24.45
CA ALA A 72 9.93 12.06 -24.09
C ALA A 72 11.21 12.29 -23.26
N THR A 73 11.38 11.47 -22.21
CA THR A 73 12.57 11.47 -21.35
C THR A 73 13.85 11.23 -22.13
N PHE A 74 13.85 10.27 -23.06
CA PHE A 74 15.03 9.96 -23.84
C PHE A 74 15.45 11.13 -24.75
N THR A 75 14.49 11.77 -25.41
CA THR A 75 14.75 12.96 -26.23
C THR A 75 15.30 14.10 -25.37
N TYR A 76 14.71 14.34 -24.20
CA TYR A 76 15.16 15.36 -23.25
C TYR A 76 16.62 15.13 -22.80
N VAL A 77 16.96 13.93 -22.33
CA VAL A 77 18.34 13.60 -21.90
C VAL A 77 19.33 13.70 -23.07
N LYS A 78 18.89 13.37 -24.29
CA LYS A 78 19.71 13.55 -25.49
C LYS A 78 19.98 15.03 -25.76
N ALA A 79 19.01 15.91 -25.49
CA ALA A 79 19.17 17.35 -25.60
C ALA A 79 20.19 17.88 -24.58
N GLU A 80 20.09 17.44 -23.33
CA GLU A 80 21.06 17.78 -22.26
C GLU A 80 22.49 17.36 -22.66
N THR A 81 22.63 16.13 -23.15
CA THR A 81 23.92 15.59 -23.63
C THR A 81 24.47 16.44 -24.77
N ALA A 82 23.64 16.84 -25.74
CA ALA A 82 24.06 17.71 -26.84
C ALA A 82 24.50 19.10 -26.34
N SER A 83 23.78 19.66 -25.36
CA SER A 83 24.11 20.94 -24.74
C SER A 83 25.46 20.90 -24.02
N GLN A 84 25.69 19.86 -23.21
CA GLN A 84 26.97 19.64 -22.50
C GLN A 84 28.17 19.51 -23.45
N GLN A 85 27.93 19.06 -24.68
CA GLN A 85 28.95 18.94 -25.73
C GLN A 85 29.09 20.21 -26.59
N GLY A 86 28.45 21.32 -26.21
CA GLY A 86 28.50 22.60 -26.94
C GLY A 86 27.66 22.63 -28.23
N ARG A 87 26.84 21.60 -28.47
CA ARG A 87 25.99 21.50 -29.68
C ARG A 87 24.63 22.16 -29.47
N HIS A 88 24.66 23.46 -29.14
CA HIS A 88 23.48 24.19 -28.66
C HIS A 88 22.30 24.26 -29.65
N LYS A 89 22.57 24.34 -30.96
CA LYS A 89 21.50 24.33 -31.98
C LYS A 89 20.72 23.01 -31.96
N ILE A 90 21.45 21.89 -31.95
CA ILE A 90 20.86 20.54 -31.87
C ILE A 90 20.15 20.35 -30.53
N ALA A 91 20.73 20.85 -29.44
CA ALA A 91 20.09 20.79 -28.13
C ALA A 91 18.72 21.50 -28.13
N ARG A 92 18.63 22.71 -28.72
CA ARG A 92 17.36 23.44 -28.83
C ARG A 92 16.32 22.66 -29.63
N GLU A 93 16.68 22.16 -30.81
CA GLU A 93 15.77 21.35 -31.64
C GLU A 93 15.27 20.08 -30.91
N LEU A 94 16.13 19.46 -30.08
CA LEU A 94 15.75 18.32 -29.27
C LEU A 94 14.86 18.70 -28.07
N LEU A 95 15.06 19.87 -27.47
CA LEU A 95 14.20 20.39 -26.40
C LEU A 95 12.79 20.69 -26.94
N ASP A 96 12.69 21.42 -28.06
CA ASP A 96 11.40 21.71 -28.70
C ASP A 96 10.63 20.40 -29.01
N LYS A 97 11.37 19.37 -29.45
CA LYS A 97 10.82 18.04 -29.69
C LYS A 97 10.39 17.34 -28.40
N SER A 98 11.19 17.38 -27.33
CA SER A 98 10.81 16.77 -26.06
C SER A 98 9.60 17.47 -25.45
N ASP A 99 9.49 18.79 -25.58
CA ASP A 99 8.35 19.57 -25.09
C ASP A 99 7.05 19.11 -25.76
N ALA A 100 7.05 18.98 -27.10
CA ALA A 100 5.91 18.42 -27.82
C ALA A 100 5.57 16.98 -27.36
N GLN A 101 6.58 16.16 -27.06
CA GLN A 101 6.36 14.81 -26.53
C GLN A 101 5.78 14.82 -25.11
N PHE A 102 6.20 15.73 -24.24
CA PHE A 102 5.66 15.88 -22.89
C PHE A 102 4.23 16.42 -22.90
N CYS A 103 3.90 17.37 -23.78
CA CYS A 103 2.51 17.76 -24.02
C CYS A 103 1.66 16.54 -24.38
N ARG A 104 2.15 15.69 -25.28
CA ARG A 104 1.43 14.46 -25.66
C ARG A 104 1.27 13.47 -24.49
N VAL A 105 2.24 13.41 -23.58
CA VAL A 105 2.15 12.61 -22.35
C VAL A 105 1.06 13.17 -21.43
N ALA A 106 1.00 14.50 -21.24
CA ALA A 106 -0.01 15.16 -20.43
C ALA A 106 -1.43 14.95 -20.99
N GLU A 107 -1.62 15.15 -22.30
CA GLU A 107 -2.87 14.87 -23.00
C GLU A 107 -3.29 13.42 -22.81
N TYR A 108 -2.36 12.48 -22.96
CA TYR A 108 -2.67 11.07 -22.81
C TYR A 108 -3.19 10.71 -21.41
N LEU A 109 -2.58 11.28 -20.37
CA LEU A 109 -3.06 11.11 -18.98
C LEU A 109 -4.47 11.68 -18.82
N ALA A 110 -4.71 12.89 -19.30
CA ALA A 110 -6.02 13.54 -19.22
C ALA A 110 -7.12 12.76 -19.96
N GLU A 111 -6.81 12.23 -21.14
CA GLU A 111 -7.75 11.50 -22.00
C GLU A 111 -8.06 10.07 -21.51
N ASN A 112 -7.06 9.36 -20.97
CA ASN A 112 -7.15 7.90 -20.79
C ASN A 112 -7.05 7.44 -19.33
N VAL A 113 -6.56 8.27 -18.42
CA VAL A 113 -6.29 7.88 -17.02
C VAL A 113 -7.13 8.67 -16.04
N VAL A 114 -7.16 10.00 -16.20
CA VAL A 114 -7.90 10.90 -15.31
C VAL A 114 -9.38 10.51 -15.25
N GLY A 115 -9.90 10.39 -14.03
CA GLY A 115 -11.28 9.99 -13.77
C GLY A 115 -11.48 8.47 -13.70
N ASN A 116 -10.42 7.68 -13.87
CA ASN A 116 -10.47 6.22 -13.69
C ASN A 116 -9.61 5.79 -12.48
N PRO A 117 -10.21 5.59 -11.29
CA PRO A 117 -9.48 5.22 -10.08
C PRO A 117 -8.62 3.95 -10.21
N SER A 118 -9.06 2.99 -11.05
CA SER A 118 -8.31 1.75 -11.26
C SER A 118 -7.01 1.99 -12.03
N LEU A 119 -6.97 3.01 -12.90
CA LEU A 119 -5.76 3.39 -13.63
C LEU A 119 -4.90 4.36 -12.82
N GLU A 120 -5.52 5.33 -12.13
CA GLU A 120 -4.83 6.30 -11.28
C GLU A 120 -3.98 5.63 -10.19
N GLY A 121 -4.44 4.50 -9.64
CA GLY A 121 -3.69 3.72 -8.67
C GLY A 121 -2.34 3.19 -9.18
N TRP A 122 -2.10 3.16 -10.49
CA TRP A 122 -0.81 2.74 -11.07
C TRP A 122 0.28 3.78 -11.03
N PHE A 123 -0.01 5.01 -10.59
CA PHE A 123 0.91 6.14 -10.63
C PHE A 123 1.43 6.50 -9.24
N ASP A 124 2.69 6.95 -9.17
CA ASP A 124 3.36 7.33 -7.93
C ASP A 124 2.98 8.73 -7.42
N ARG A 125 2.31 9.53 -8.26
CA ARG A 125 1.93 10.92 -8.05
C ARG A 125 0.59 11.23 -8.70
N ASN A 126 0.06 12.41 -8.38
CA ASN A 126 -1.15 12.93 -8.98
C ASN A 126 -1.03 13.00 -10.51
N VAL A 127 -2.08 12.55 -11.20
CA VAL A 127 -2.22 12.63 -12.67
C VAL A 127 -3.06 13.82 -13.13
N HIS A 128 -3.72 14.51 -12.20
CA HIS A 128 -4.55 15.69 -12.48
C HIS A 128 -3.68 16.94 -12.60
N PHE A 129 -3.61 17.47 -13.82
CA PHE A 129 -2.98 18.75 -14.12
C PHE A 129 -4.02 19.83 -14.37
N ASP A 130 -3.79 21.01 -13.82
CA ASP A 130 -4.59 22.23 -13.96
C ASP A 130 -3.65 23.45 -14.08
N ALA A 131 -4.24 24.65 -14.10
CA ALA A 131 -3.49 25.90 -14.23
C ALA A 131 -2.56 26.19 -13.03
N SER A 132 -2.79 25.58 -11.87
CA SER A 132 -1.98 25.77 -10.66
C SER A 132 -0.77 24.81 -10.58
N ASN A 133 -0.81 23.68 -11.28
CA ASN A 133 0.20 22.63 -11.22
C ASN A 133 0.63 22.11 -12.62
N THR A 134 0.57 22.97 -13.63
CA THR A 134 0.94 22.63 -15.02
C THR A 134 2.39 22.15 -15.11
N PRO A 135 2.67 21.00 -15.79
CA PRO A 135 4.03 20.48 -15.93
C PRO A 135 4.89 21.38 -16.81
N HIS A 136 6.18 21.51 -16.47
CA HIS A 136 7.17 22.37 -17.14
C HIS A 136 7.93 21.64 -18.26
N SER A 137 7.36 20.59 -18.85
CA SER A 137 8.00 19.76 -19.89
C SER A 137 9.32 19.11 -19.45
N CYS A 138 9.47 18.79 -18.16
CA CYS A 138 10.60 18.04 -17.62
C CYS A 138 10.17 16.59 -17.28
N PRO A 139 11.05 15.59 -17.43
CA PRO A 139 10.78 14.24 -16.94
C PRO A 139 10.34 14.15 -15.47
N ASP A 140 10.78 15.11 -14.63
CA ASP A 140 10.50 15.12 -13.20
C ASP A 140 9.08 15.61 -12.87
N ASP A 141 8.36 16.22 -13.81
CA ASP A 141 7.00 16.71 -13.56
C ASP A 141 5.96 15.60 -13.68
N PHE A 142 6.26 14.57 -14.48
CA PHE A 142 5.29 13.52 -14.84
C PHE A 142 5.31 12.34 -13.88
N PRO A 143 4.14 11.80 -13.48
CA PRO A 143 4.06 10.65 -12.59
C PRO A 143 4.72 9.41 -13.21
N CYS A 144 5.38 8.60 -12.40
CA CYS A 144 5.95 7.32 -12.83
C CYS A 144 4.96 6.18 -12.53
N VAL A 145 4.98 5.15 -13.37
CA VAL A 145 4.26 3.91 -13.07
C VAL A 145 4.92 3.24 -11.86
N VAL A 146 4.14 2.87 -10.84
CA VAL A 146 4.65 2.40 -9.54
C VAL A 146 5.56 1.19 -9.66
N THR A 147 5.36 0.32 -10.65
CA THR A 147 6.18 -0.87 -10.92
C THR A 147 7.47 -0.58 -11.69
N SER A 148 7.71 0.67 -12.12
CA SER A 148 8.92 1.08 -12.81
C SER A 148 10.14 1.06 -11.89
N ARG A 149 11.34 0.80 -12.43
CA ARG A 149 12.61 0.79 -11.68
C ARG A 149 13.40 2.11 -11.77
N GLY A 150 12.80 3.16 -12.35
CA GLY A 150 13.46 4.46 -12.52
C GLY A 150 13.68 5.20 -11.20
N THR A 151 14.72 6.02 -11.13
CA THR A 151 15.06 6.84 -9.94
C THR A 151 14.01 7.89 -9.59
N ARG A 152 13.21 8.33 -10.57
CA ARG A 152 12.11 9.28 -10.38
C ARG A 152 10.87 8.66 -9.75
N ASN A 153 10.80 7.33 -9.68
CA ASN A 153 9.68 6.63 -9.07
C ASN A 153 9.73 6.82 -7.55
N ARG A 154 8.75 7.54 -7.01
CA ARG A 154 8.62 7.83 -5.57
C ARG A 154 7.98 6.68 -4.79
N GLY A 155 7.61 5.59 -5.47
CA GLY A 155 6.73 4.55 -4.94
C GLY A 155 5.34 5.11 -4.66
N GLY A 156 4.43 4.29 -4.14
CA GLY A 156 3.06 4.74 -3.92
C GLY A 156 2.02 3.87 -4.59
N GLY A 157 0.85 4.47 -4.85
CA GLY A 157 -0.27 3.85 -5.53
C GLY A 157 -0.57 2.43 -5.03
N LEU A 158 -0.84 1.52 -5.96
CA LEU A 158 -1.13 0.11 -5.70
C LEU A 158 0.02 -0.62 -4.98
N LEU A 159 1.27 -0.18 -5.12
CA LEU A 159 2.39 -0.81 -4.41
C LEU A 159 2.31 -0.60 -2.89
N ARG A 160 1.65 0.46 -2.39
CA ARG A 160 1.44 0.65 -0.94
C ARG A 160 0.57 -0.44 -0.33
N LEU A 161 -0.31 -1.04 -1.12
CA LEU A 161 -1.20 -2.11 -0.68
C LEU A 161 -0.49 -3.46 -0.56
N ARG A 162 0.70 -3.59 -1.16
CA ARG A 162 1.47 -4.83 -1.16
C ARG A 162 2.10 -5.08 0.21
N ARG A 163 1.68 -6.15 0.85
CA ARG A 163 2.18 -6.62 2.14
C ARG A 163 2.92 -7.94 1.98
N SER A 164 3.94 -8.15 2.80
CA SER A 164 4.61 -9.43 2.94
C SER A 164 3.74 -10.43 3.71
N LYS A 165 3.94 -11.74 3.48
CA LYS A 165 3.25 -12.78 4.26
C LYS A 165 3.45 -12.59 5.77
N ARG A 166 4.64 -12.11 6.18
CA ARG A 166 4.97 -11.79 7.57
C ARG A 166 4.08 -10.66 8.13
N GLN A 167 3.86 -9.58 7.38
CA GLN A 167 2.97 -8.50 7.80
C GLN A 167 1.53 -8.99 7.95
N VAL A 168 1.04 -9.80 7.00
CA VAL A 168 -0.32 -10.38 7.11
C VAL A 168 -0.45 -11.29 8.34
N LYS A 169 0.60 -12.04 8.69
CA LYS A 169 0.66 -12.82 9.95
C LYS A 169 0.62 -11.93 11.20
N ILE A 170 1.35 -10.82 11.18
CA ILE A 170 1.35 -9.83 12.27
C ILE A 170 -0.08 -9.29 12.46
N ASP A 171 -0.73 -8.82 11.40
CA ASP A 171 -2.08 -8.27 11.47
C ASP A 171 -3.10 -9.30 11.98
N ALA A 172 -2.95 -10.57 11.58
CA ALA A 172 -3.82 -11.64 12.07
C ALA A 172 -3.68 -11.86 13.58
N ILE A 173 -2.46 -11.78 14.11
CA ILE A 173 -2.19 -11.93 15.55
C ILE A 173 -2.66 -10.69 16.32
N GLU A 174 -2.39 -9.49 15.82
CA GLU A 174 -2.84 -8.23 16.44
C GLU A 174 -4.37 -8.20 16.55
N ARG A 175 -5.09 -8.51 15.46
CA ARG A 175 -6.56 -8.60 15.50
C ARG A 175 -7.08 -9.63 16.49
N GLU A 176 -6.39 -10.76 16.66
CA GLU A 176 -6.81 -11.77 17.63
C GLU A 176 -6.51 -11.34 19.07
N LEU A 177 -5.39 -10.64 19.30
CA LEU A 177 -5.09 -10.03 20.58
C LEU A 177 -6.12 -8.96 20.95
N ASP A 178 -6.49 -8.08 20.02
CA ASP A 178 -7.48 -7.03 20.25
C ASP A 178 -8.84 -7.61 20.65
N LYS A 179 -9.31 -8.67 19.97
CA LYS A 179 -10.55 -9.36 20.34
C LYS A 179 -10.52 -9.92 21.76
N LEU A 180 -9.38 -10.49 22.17
CA LEU A 180 -9.24 -11.07 23.51
C LEU A 180 -9.24 -9.97 24.58
N VAL A 181 -8.55 -8.85 24.33
CA VAL A 181 -8.54 -7.68 25.23
C VAL A 181 -9.93 -7.04 25.33
N ASP A 182 -10.62 -6.84 24.21
CA ASP A 182 -11.98 -6.29 24.19
C ASP A 182 -13.00 -7.21 24.88
N GLY A 183 -12.80 -8.54 24.76
CA GLY A 183 -13.60 -9.54 25.46
C GLY A 183 -13.44 -9.46 26.98
N GLU A 184 -12.20 -9.35 27.46
CA GLU A 184 -11.88 -9.20 28.89
C GLU A 184 -12.51 -7.93 29.49
N ILE A 185 -12.44 -6.80 28.78
CA ILE A 185 -13.06 -5.54 29.22
C ILE A 185 -14.58 -5.72 29.38
N ARG A 186 -15.25 -6.29 28.36
CA ARG A 186 -16.71 -6.51 28.39
C ARG A 186 -17.15 -7.45 29.51
N GLU A 187 -16.41 -8.52 29.78
CA GLU A 187 -16.75 -9.46 30.86
C GLU A 187 -16.60 -8.80 32.24
N SER A 188 -15.53 -8.03 32.44
CA SER A 188 -15.29 -7.29 33.68
C SER A 188 -16.40 -6.27 33.99
N ASP A 189 -16.89 -5.55 32.97
CA ASP A 189 -17.98 -4.58 33.08
C ASP A 189 -19.32 -5.25 33.48
N ILE A 190 -19.59 -6.43 32.92
CA ILE A 190 -20.79 -7.21 33.25
C ILE A 190 -20.72 -7.67 34.71
N LEU A 191 -19.57 -8.19 35.15
CA LEU A 191 -19.38 -8.66 36.52
C LEU A 191 -19.48 -7.51 37.54
N GLN A 192 -18.90 -6.34 37.25
CA GLN A 192 -19.05 -5.16 38.10
C GLN A 192 -20.52 -4.75 38.24
N ARG A 193 -21.28 -4.70 37.14
CA ARG A 193 -22.73 -4.38 37.20
C ARG A 193 -23.53 -5.38 38.03
N ILE A 194 -23.22 -6.67 37.92
CA ILE A 194 -23.87 -7.72 38.73
C ILE A 194 -23.52 -7.55 40.21
N ALA A 195 -22.25 -7.29 40.54
CA ALA A 195 -21.79 -7.07 41.90
C ALA A 195 -22.44 -5.83 42.53
N SER A 196 -22.49 -4.70 41.82
CA SER A 196 -23.16 -3.48 42.27
C SER A 196 -24.66 -3.69 42.51
N LYS A 197 -25.37 -4.42 41.64
CA LYS A 197 -26.78 -4.78 41.85
C LYS A 197 -26.99 -5.66 43.09
N LYS A 198 -26.10 -6.62 43.33
CA LYS A 198 -26.14 -7.47 44.55
C LYS A 198 -25.91 -6.64 45.81
N ALA A 199 -24.95 -5.71 45.80
CA ALA A 199 -24.67 -4.83 46.93
C ALA A 199 -25.86 -3.93 47.28
N LEU A 200 -26.51 -3.32 46.28
CA LEU A 200 -27.72 -2.51 46.45
C LEU A 200 -28.89 -3.31 47.06
N ARG A 201 -29.11 -4.56 46.61
CA ARG A 201 -30.14 -5.43 47.18
C ARG A 201 -29.89 -5.76 48.64
N LYS A 202 -28.63 -5.94 49.03
CA LYS A 202 -28.23 -6.24 50.42
C LYS A 202 -28.45 -5.05 51.36
N LEU A 203 -28.29 -3.83 50.85
CA LEU A 203 -28.57 -2.59 51.59
C LEU A 203 -30.07 -2.32 51.77
N ALA A 204 -30.91 -2.76 50.82
CA ALA A 204 -32.37 -2.60 50.88
C ALA A 204 -33.08 -3.67 51.74
N SER A 205 -32.36 -4.69 52.21
CA SER A 205 -32.89 -5.81 53.02
C SER A 205 -32.53 -5.71 54.51
N ASN A 206 -31.92 -4.60 54.95
CA ASN A 206 -31.73 -4.22 56.35
C ASN A 206 -32.66 -3.07 56.69
#